data_AF-A0AAU3SET1-F1
#
_entry.id   AF-A0AAU3SET1-F1
#
_cell.length_a   1.000
_cell.length_b   1.000
_cell.length_c   1.000
_cell.angle_alpha   90.00
_cell.angle_beta   90.00
_cell.angle_gamma   90.00
#
_symmetry.space_group_name_H-M   'P 1'
#
loop_
_entity.id
_entity.type
_entity.pdbx_description
1 polymer ?
#
loop_
_entity_poly.entity_id
_entity_poly.type
_entity_poly.pdbx_seq_one_letter_code
_entity_poly.pdbx_strand_id
1 'polypeptide(L)'
;MESRVKNAKLSPDLYSAIQSLHKAIAAGGVDQKLLELVHLRASQINGCAPCVYAGIAGAKKAGETDERLHSVVAWRESPFYTDEERAALALAEAATRLQDGAAGVTDEIWDAVADHFTEEQLNAIILEIAMTNFFNRINRTTLEPAGNTWS
;
A
#
# COMPACT_ATOMS: atom_id res chain seq x y z
N MET A 1 21.30 5.91 8.73
CA MET A 1 20.51 7.05 8.21
C MET A 1 19.75 7.63 9.40
N GLU A 2 19.69 8.94 9.53
CA GLU A 2 18.95 9.60 10.61
C GLU A 2 17.81 10.44 10.02
N SER A 3 16.67 10.46 10.72
CA SER A 3 15.52 11.27 10.36
C SER A 3 15.84 12.76 10.49
N ARG A 4 15.41 13.55 9.50
CA ARG A 4 15.50 15.02 9.47
C ARG A 4 14.63 15.66 10.56
N VAL A 5 13.58 14.98 11.01
CA VAL A 5 12.69 15.44 12.08
C VAL A 5 12.97 14.64 13.35
N LYS A 6 13.71 15.23 14.30
CA LYS A 6 14.20 14.52 15.49
C LYS A 6 13.14 14.23 16.55
N ASN A 7 12.04 14.97 16.56
CA ASN A 7 10.96 14.87 17.55
C ASN A 7 9.59 14.83 16.86
N ALA A 8 9.44 14.00 15.83
CA ALA A 8 8.15 13.83 15.18
C ALA A 8 7.18 13.18 16.17
N LYS A 9 6.21 13.95 16.67
CA LYS A 9 5.07 13.43 17.43
C LYS A 9 3.80 13.79 16.67
N LEU A 10 3.03 12.77 16.29
CA LEU A 10 1.67 13.00 15.84
C LEU A 10 0.87 13.51 17.03
N SER A 11 0.04 14.54 16.82
CA SER A 11 -0.91 14.95 17.85
C SER A 11 -1.91 13.81 18.10
N PRO A 12 -2.51 13.72 19.30
CA PRO A 12 -3.55 12.74 19.58
C PRO A 12 -4.70 12.76 18.55
N ASP A 13 -5.09 13.97 18.11
CA ASP A 13 -6.14 14.14 17.11
C ASP A 13 -5.75 13.54 15.75
N LEU A 14 -4.52 13.77 15.30
CA LEU A 14 -4.03 13.21 14.04
C LEU A 14 -3.90 11.69 14.12
N TYR A 15 -3.45 11.16 15.26
CA TYR A 15 -3.41 9.72 15.50
C TYR A 15 -4.82 9.11 15.44
N SER A 16 -5.81 9.73 16.10
CA SER A 16 -7.21 9.26 16.03
C SER A 16 -7.77 9.32 14.62
N ALA A 17 -7.46 10.36 13.85
CA ALA A 17 -7.93 10.49 12.47
C ALA A 17 -7.36 9.38 11.57
N ILE A 18 -6.06 9.10 11.69
CA ILE A 18 -5.39 8.01 10.96
C ILE A 18 -6.00 6.66 11.34
N GLN A 19 -6.25 6.41 12.63
CA GLN A 19 -6.91 5.18 13.06
C GLN A 19 -8.32 5.02 12.48
N SER A 20 -9.08 6.11 12.41
CA SER A 20 -10.43 6.08 11.80
C SER A 20 -10.36 5.73 10.31
N LEU A 21 -9.36 6.23 9.59
CA LEU A 21 -9.13 5.88 8.18
C LEU A 21 -8.78 4.38 8.03
N HIS A 22 -7.86 3.85 8.84
CA HIS A 22 -7.55 2.42 8.80
C HIS A 22 -8.76 1.54 9.16
N LYS A 23 -9.60 1.97 10.12
CA LYS A 23 -10.85 1.25 10.45
C LYS A 23 -11.83 1.26 9.29
N ALA A 24 -11.97 2.38 8.58
CA ALA A 24 -12.84 2.48 7.41
C ALA A 24 -12.36 1.57 6.27
N ILE A 25 -11.04 1.53 6.02
CA ILE A 25 -10.43 0.62 5.05
C ILE A 25 -10.71 -0.85 5.43
N ALA A 26 -10.44 -1.22 6.68
CA ALA A 26 -10.68 -2.60 7.16
C ALA A 26 -12.16 -3.01 7.11
N ALA A 27 -13.08 -2.06 7.33
CA ALA A 27 -14.52 -2.31 7.26
C ALA A 27 -14.99 -2.67 5.84
N GLY A 28 -14.24 -2.27 4.80
CA GLY A 28 -14.61 -2.54 3.41
C GLY A 28 -14.49 -4.00 2.96
N GLY A 29 -14.01 -4.91 3.83
CA GLY A 29 -14.10 -6.36 3.60
C GLY A 29 -13.14 -6.93 2.56
N VAL A 30 -12.01 -6.26 2.32
CA VAL A 30 -10.91 -6.77 1.47
C VAL A 30 -10.00 -7.67 2.32
N ASP A 31 -9.46 -8.75 1.74
CA ASP A 31 -8.46 -9.59 2.41
C ASP A 31 -7.26 -8.72 2.84
N GLN A 32 -6.91 -8.77 4.13
CA GLN A 32 -5.79 -8.01 4.67
C GLN A 32 -4.48 -8.33 3.93
N LYS A 33 -4.26 -9.57 3.47
CA LYS A 33 -3.06 -9.92 2.68
C LYS A 33 -2.98 -9.09 1.40
N LEU A 34 -4.11 -8.87 0.72
CA LEU A 34 -4.15 -8.06 -0.50
C LEU A 34 -3.87 -6.59 -0.19
N LEU A 35 -4.45 -6.02 0.87
CA LEU A 35 -4.17 -4.65 1.29
C LEU A 35 -2.68 -4.45 1.61
N GLU A 36 -2.06 -5.40 2.30
CA GLU A 36 -0.63 -5.37 2.61
C GLU A 36 0.26 -5.50 1.36
N LEU A 37 -0.16 -6.31 0.37
CA LEU A 37 0.54 -6.41 -0.92
C LEU A 37 0.45 -5.11 -1.73
N VAL A 38 -0.72 -4.47 -1.74
CA VAL A 38 -0.93 -3.15 -2.35
C VAL A 38 -0.04 -2.10 -1.68
N HIS A 39 -0.03 -2.06 -0.34
CA HIS A 39 0.85 -1.16 0.43
C HIS A 39 2.33 -1.42 0.12
N LEU A 40 2.75 -2.69 0.13
CA LEU A 40 4.13 -3.09 -0.14
C LEU A 40 4.55 -2.66 -1.55
N ARG A 41 3.71 -2.92 -2.55
CA ARG A 41 4.02 -2.60 -3.95
C ARG A 41 4.12 -1.10 -4.19
N ALA A 42 3.18 -0.31 -3.69
CA ALA A 42 3.23 1.14 -3.76
C ALA A 42 4.48 1.70 -3.03
N SER A 43 4.81 1.14 -1.86
CA SER A 43 6.00 1.52 -1.08
C SER A 43 7.32 1.20 -1.80
N GLN A 44 7.38 0.09 -2.54
CA GLN A 44 8.52 -0.27 -3.39
C GLN A 44 8.69 0.73 -4.54
N ILE A 45 7.60 1.11 -5.23
CA ILE A 45 7.63 2.11 -6.31
C ILE A 45 8.15 3.45 -5.79
N ASN A 46 7.65 3.90 -4.64
CA ASN A 46 8.04 5.16 -4.03
C ASN A 46 9.42 5.12 -3.34
N GLY A 47 10.06 3.95 -3.24
CA GLY A 47 11.36 3.78 -2.57
C GLY A 47 11.33 4.15 -1.09
N CYS A 48 10.20 3.95 -0.39
CA CYS A 48 10.06 4.22 1.04
C CYS A 48 10.55 3.01 1.86
N ALA A 49 11.83 2.97 2.23
CA ALA A 49 12.42 1.88 3.01
C ALA A 49 11.66 1.53 4.32
N PRO A 50 11.27 2.47 5.20
CA PRO A 50 10.50 2.12 6.40
C PRO A 50 9.10 1.62 6.07
N CYS A 51 8.48 2.11 4.99
CA CYS A 51 7.16 1.65 4.57
C CYS A 51 7.22 0.23 4.00
N VAL A 52 8.28 -0.11 3.24
CA VAL A 52 8.56 -1.48 2.78
C VAL A 52 8.77 -2.41 3.98
N TYR A 53 9.58 -1.98 4.96
CA TYR A 53 9.80 -2.76 6.19
C TYR A 53 8.50 -3.01 6.95
N ALA A 54 7.68 -1.97 7.17
CA ALA A 54 6.38 -2.10 7.82
C ALA A 54 5.40 -2.98 7.04
N GLY A 55 5.35 -2.84 5.71
CA GLY A 55 4.50 -3.65 4.83
C GLY A 55 4.86 -5.13 4.85
N ILE A 56 6.16 -5.46 4.85
CA ILE A 56 6.61 -6.85 5.00
C ILE A 56 6.16 -7.41 6.36
N ALA A 57 6.32 -6.64 7.44
CA ALA A 57 5.90 -7.07 8.77
C ALA A 57 4.37 -7.24 8.88
N GLY A 58 3.60 -6.31 8.32
CA GLY A 58 2.14 -6.34 8.25
C GLY A 58 1.64 -7.54 7.46
N ALA A 59 2.15 -7.74 6.24
CA ALA A 59 1.81 -8.88 5.40
C ALA A 59 2.11 -10.23 6.08
N LYS A 60 3.28 -10.37 6.73
CA LYS A 60 3.61 -11.58 7.49
C LYS A 60 2.62 -11.82 8.63
N LYS A 61 2.21 -10.77 9.34
CA LYS A 61 1.18 -10.87 10.39
C LYS A 61 -0.19 -11.27 9.83
N ALA A 62 -0.50 -10.86 8.60
CA ALA A 62 -1.71 -11.26 7.88
C ALA A 62 -1.65 -12.68 7.27
N GLY A 63 -0.51 -13.37 7.39
CA GLY A 63 -0.33 -14.75 6.92
C GLY A 63 0.25 -14.88 5.50
N GLU A 64 0.87 -13.83 4.96
CA GLU A 64 1.52 -13.86 3.66
C GLU A 64 2.84 -14.66 3.69
N THR A 65 3.24 -15.22 2.54
CA THR A 65 4.45 -16.07 2.44
C THR A 65 5.67 -15.29 1.97
N ASP A 66 6.87 -15.71 2.39
CA ASP A 66 8.12 -15.10 1.91
C ASP A 66 8.28 -15.19 0.39
N GLU A 67 7.81 -16.28 -0.23
CA GLU A 67 7.84 -16.46 -1.69
C GLU A 67 7.06 -15.36 -2.42
N ARG A 68 5.84 -15.07 -1.97
CA ARG A 68 5.01 -14.01 -2.53
C ARG A 68 5.61 -12.64 -2.21
N LEU A 69 6.00 -12.36 -0.96
CA LEU A 69 6.60 -11.08 -0.58
C LEU A 69 7.85 -10.72 -1.39
N HIS A 70 8.73 -11.68 -1.67
CA HIS A 70 9.90 -11.45 -2.52
C HIS A 70 9.53 -11.26 -3.99
N SER A 71 8.48 -11.92 -4.47
CA SER A 71 8.09 -11.93 -5.88
C SER A 71 7.19 -10.76 -6.29
N VAL A 72 6.59 -10.03 -5.34
CA VAL A 72 5.57 -8.98 -5.65
C VAL A 72 6.11 -7.86 -6.53
N VAL A 73 7.41 -7.56 -6.47
CA VAL A 73 8.02 -6.56 -7.36
C VAL A 73 7.96 -6.96 -8.85
N ALA A 74 7.83 -8.26 -9.13
CA ALA A 74 7.75 -8.86 -10.45
C ALA A 74 6.42 -9.62 -10.67
N TRP A 75 5.35 -9.18 -10.00
CA TRP A 75 4.06 -9.89 -9.96
C TRP A 75 3.49 -10.25 -11.33
N ARG A 76 3.70 -9.43 -12.37
CA ARG A 76 3.21 -9.69 -13.73
C ARG A 76 3.76 -10.98 -14.35
N GLU A 77 5.00 -11.32 -14.05
CA GLU A 77 5.67 -12.52 -14.56
C GLU A 77 5.67 -13.67 -13.53
N SER A 78 4.98 -13.49 -12.41
CA SER A 78 4.91 -14.46 -11.33
C SER A 78 3.59 -15.23 -11.35
N PRO A 79 3.62 -16.56 -11.15
CA PRO A 79 2.41 -17.38 -11.11
C PRO A 79 1.71 -17.38 -9.74
N PHE A 80 2.23 -16.63 -8.75
CA PHE A 80 1.77 -16.76 -7.37
C PHE A 80 0.52 -15.94 -7.05
N TYR A 81 0.07 -15.06 -7.95
CA TYR A 81 -1.01 -14.10 -7.71
C TYR A 81 -2.26 -14.45 -8.51
N THR A 82 -3.43 -14.35 -7.87
CA THR A 82 -4.74 -14.53 -8.51
C THR A 82 -5.09 -13.35 -9.42
N ASP A 83 -6.08 -13.52 -10.30
CA ASP A 83 -6.50 -12.44 -11.21
C ASP A 83 -7.00 -11.20 -10.45
N GLU A 84 -7.73 -11.39 -9.34
CA GLU A 84 -8.16 -10.31 -8.44
C GLU A 84 -6.97 -9.55 -7.83
N GLU A 85 -5.93 -10.26 -7.38
CA GLU A 85 -4.72 -9.65 -6.80
C GLU A 85 -3.94 -8.89 -7.87
N ARG A 86 -3.86 -9.44 -9.08
CA ARG A 86 -3.20 -8.82 -10.23
C ARG A 86 -3.90 -7.53 -10.65
N ALA A 87 -5.23 -7.50 -10.65
CA ALA A 87 -6.02 -6.31 -10.95
C ALA A 87 -5.79 -5.21 -9.90
N ALA A 88 -5.84 -5.55 -8.61
CA ALA A 88 -5.56 -4.62 -7.52
C ALA A 88 -4.10 -4.12 -7.53
N LEU A 89 -3.12 -4.96 -7.84
CA LEU A 89 -1.72 -4.56 -8.01
C LEU A 89 -1.56 -3.61 -9.21
N ALA A 90 -2.22 -3.88 -10.34
CA ALA A 90 -2.23 -2.97 -11.49
C ALA A 90 -2.79 -1.58 -11.13
N LEU A 91 -3.92 -1.54 -10.43
CA LEU A 91 -4.51 -0.32 -9.90
C LEU A 91 -3.52 0.41 -8.97
N ALA A 92 -2.90 -0.31 -8.04
CA ALA A 92 -1.94 0.26 -7.09
C ALA A 92 -0.73 0.90 -7.79
N GLU A 93 -0.18 0.26 -8.81
CA GLU A 93 0.93 0.84 -9.58
C GLU A 93 0.48 2.10 -10.35
N ALA A 94 -0.65 2.02 -11.05
CA ALA A 94 -1.18 3.12 -11.86
C ALA A 94 -1.55 4.35 -11.02
N ALA A 95 -2.22 4.15 -9.89
CA ALA A 95 -2.61 5.21 -8.97
C ALA A 95 -1.44 5.76 -8.13
N THR A 96 -0.32 5.01 -8.02
CA THR A 96 0.89 5.50 -7.35
C THR A 96 1.72 6.41 -8.26
N ARG A 97 1.81 6.09 -9.55
CA ARG A 97 2.74 6.73 -10.52
C ARG A 97 2.17 7.99 -11.20
N LEU A 98 1.41 8.79 -10.45
CA LEU A 98 0.71 9.99 -10.98
C LEU A 98 1.65 11.03 -11.62
N GLN A 99 2.90 11.11 -11.18
CA GLN A 99 3.86 12.13 -11.60
C GLN A 99 4.75 11.69 -12.78
N ASP A 100 4.62 10.44 -13.21
CA ASP A 100 5.52 9.85 -14.22
C ASP A 100 5.11 10.18 -15.67
N GLY A 101 4.01 10.93 -15.87
CA GLY A 101 3.46 11.24 -17.20
C GLY A 101 2.77 10.05 -17.89
N ALA A 102 2.65 8.91 -17.21
CA ALA A 102 1.83 7.79 -17.66
C ALA A 102 0.34 8.16 -17.63
N ALA A 103 -0.49 7.39 -18.34
CA ALA A 103 -1.94 7.61 -18.40
C ALA A 103 -2.65 7.48 -17.04
N GLY A 104 -1.98 6.96 -16.01
CA GLY A 104 -2.57 6.70 -14.70
C GLY A 104 -3.52 5.50 -14.75
N VAL A 105 -4.63 5.58 -14.04
CA VAL A 105 -5.68 4.55 -14.06
C VAL A 105 -6.48 4.72 -15.35
N THR A 106 -6.27 3.82 -16.31
CA THR A 106 -7.05 3.77 -17.57
C THR A 106 -8.37 3.04 -17.36
N ASP A 107 -9.31 3.19 -18.29
CA ASP A 107 -10.57 2.43 -18.29
C ASP A 107 -10.31 0.91 -18.26
N GLU A 108 -9.31 0.42 -19.00
CA GLU A 108 -8.91 -1.00 -18.97
C GLU A 108 -8.47 -1.47 -17.56
N ILE A 109 -7.71 -0.66 -16.83
CA ILE A 109 -7.30 -0.99 -15.45
C ILE A 109 -8.50 -0.92 -14.51
N TRP A 110 -9.38 0.07 -14.72
CA TRP A 110 -10.58 0.25 -13.91
C TRP A 110 -11.57 -0.91 -14.08
N ASP A 111 -11.88 -1.27 -15.33
CA ASP A 111 -12.81 -2.35 -15.64
C ASP A 111 -12.28 -3.68 -15.10
N ALA A 112 -10.98 -3.96 -15.27
CA ALA A 112 -10.36 -5.18 -14.75
C ALA A 112 -10.45 -5.31 -13.21
N VAL A 113 -10.31 -4.23 -12.45
CA VAL A 113 -10.45 -4.29 -10.99
C VAL A 113 -11.92 -4.30 -10.57
N ALA A 114 -12.80 -3.61 -11.30
CA ALA A 114 -14.23 -3.58 -11.02
C ALA A 114 -14.93 -4.93 -11.24
N ASP A 115 -14.39 -5.79 -12.11
CA ASP A 115 -14.87 -7.15 -12.32
C ASP A 115 -14.67 -8.08 -11.10
N HIS A 116 -13.74 -7.74 -10.20
CA HIS A 116 -13.37 -8.58 -9.06
C HIS A 116 -13.87 -8.09 -7.70
N PHE A 117 -14.12 -6.78 -7.55
CA PHE A 117 -14.39 -6.17 -6.25
C PHE A 117 -15.70 -5.39 -6.25
N THR A 118 -16.42 -5.44 -5.13
CA THR A 118 -17.58 -4.57 -4.92
C THR A 118 -17.14 -3.10 -4.81
N GLU A 119 -18.08 -2.15 -4.97
CA GLU A 119 -17.77 -0.72 -4.77
C GLU A 119 -17.17 -0.43 -3.39
N GLU A 120 -17.63 -1.13 -2.35
CA GLU A 120 -17.12 -0.97 -0.98
C GLU A 120 -15.67 -1.47 -0.86
N GLN A 121 -15.37 -2.62 -1.47
CA GLN A 121 -14.00 -3.16 -1.53
C GLN A 121 -13.07 -2.30 -2.38
N LEU A 122 -13.53 -1.80 -3.52
CA LEU A 122 -12.78 -0.86 -4.36
C LEU A 122 -12.44 0.42 -3.59
N ASN A 123 -13.39 0.98 -2.85
CA ASN A 123 -13.15 2.14 -2.00
C ASN A 123 -12.07 1.86 -0.96
N ALA A 124 -12.08 0.69 -0.33
CA ALA A 124 -11.05 0.30 0.62
C ALA A 124 -9.67 0.18 -0.05
N ILE A 125 -9.57 -0.45 -1.23
CA ILE A 125 -8.31 -0.57 -1.98
C ILE A 125 -7.77 0.81 -2.37
N ILE A 126 -8.62 1.71 -2.89
CA ILE A 126 -8.23 3.06 -3.30
C ILE A 126 -7.75 3.88 -2.10
N LEU A 127 -8.46 3.80 -0.97
CA LEU A 127 -8.06 4.46 0.27
C LEU A 127 -6.76 3.91 0.83
N GLU A 128 -6.53 2.59 0.76
CA GLU A 128 -5.26 1.98 1.15
C GLU A 128 -4.12 2.50 0.27
N ILE A 129 -4.27 2.50 -1.05
CA ILE A 129 -3.27 3.08 -1.98
C ILE A 129 -2.96 4.53 -1.62
N ALA A 130 -4.00 5.34 -1.34
CA ALA A 130 -3.84 6.74 -0.97
C ALA A 130 -3.13 6.92 0.37
N MET A 131 -3.48 6.12 1.39
CA MET A 131 -2.86 6.12 2.72
C MET A 131 -1.40 5.68 2.67
N THR A 132 -1.09 4.62 1.93
CA THR A 132 0.29 4.22 1.65
C THR A 132 1.07 5.38 1.03
N ASN A 133 0.51 6.00 -0.01
CA ASN A 133 1.13 7.11 -0.72
C ASN A 133 1.34 8.36 0.18
N PHE A 134 0.43 8.62 1.11
CA PHE A 134 0.54 9.66 2.12
C PHE A 134 1.74 9.41 3.05
N PHE A 135 1.84 8.21 3.64
CA PHE A 135 2.97 7.88 4.52
C PHE A 135 4.30 7.78 3.79
N ASN A 136 4.30 7.26 2.56
CA ASN A 136 5.49 7.23 1.71
C ASN A 136 6.05 8.65 1.53
N ARG A 137 5.19 9.65 1.24
CA ARG A 137 5.59 11.06 1.09
C ARG A 137 6.19 11.64 2.36
N ILE A 138 5.58 11.39 3.52
CA ILE A 138 6.09 11.85 4.82
C ILE A 138 7.47 11.25 5.08
N ASN A 139 7.57 9.92 5.09
CA ASN A 139 8.79 9.20 5.48
C ASN A 139 9.97 9.45 4.52
N ARG A 140 9.69 9.57 3.21
CA ARG A 140 10.70 9.96 2.22
C ARG A 140 11.20 11.39 2.45
N THR A 141 10.29 12.31 2.76
CA THR A 141 10.64 13.72 3.00
C THR A 141 11.51 13.86 4.25
N THR A 142 11.22 13.08 5.29
CA THR A 142 11.95 13.14 6.56
C THR A 142 13.20 12.25 6.61
N LEU A 143 13.48 11.41 5.60
CA LEU A 143 14.56 10.39 5.67
C LEU A 143 14.40 9.44 6.86
N GLU A 144 13.17 9.02 7.11
CA GLU A 144 12.87 8.09 8.19
C GLU A 144 13.59 6.74 7.96
N PRO A 145 14.37 6.23 8.93
CA PRO A 145 15.08 4.96 8.78
C PRO A 145 14.12 3.76 8.88
N ALA A 146 14.40 2.71 8.11
CA ALA A 146 13.75 1.41 8.29
C ALA A 146 14.17 0.73 9.60
N GLY A 147 13.35 -0.21 10.09
CA GLY A 147 13.65 -1.03 11.27
C GLY A 147 12.71 -0.81 12.44
N ASN A 148 11.88 0.24 12.42
CA ASN A 148 10.80 0.43 13.38
C ASN A 148 9.47 0.06 12.74
N THR A 149 8.70 -0.82 13.36
CA THR A 149 7.26 -0.92 13.09
C THR A 149 6.54 0.01 14.06
N TRP A 150 5.79 0.97 13.53
CA TRP A 150 4.99 1.88 14.35
C TRP A 150 3.88 1.05 15.03
N SER A 151 4.05 0.79 16.33
CA SER A 151 3.05 0.14 17.20
C SER A 151 2.06 1.16 17.74
#